data_AF-T0LDN1-F1
#
_entry.id   AF-T0LDN1-F1
#
_cell.length_a   1.000
_cell.length_b   1.000
_cell.length_c   1.000
_cell.angle_alpha   90.00
_cell.angle_beta   90.00
_cell.angle_gamma   90.00
#
_symmetry.space_group_name_H-M   'P 1'
#
loop_
_entity.id
_entity.type
_entity.pdbx_description
1 polymer ?
#
loop_
_entity_poly.entity_id
_entity_poly.type
_entity_poly.pdbx_seq_one_letter_code
_entity_poly.pdbx_strand_id
1 'polypeptide(L)'
;MSGDRELVDDTMRDNGFYTLVYSKARAAVAGDAPDSDTMDWRLWIELESWKRLIGGIFIESTLTMVIYEVNPGFHATQDLDIPVYSDENLWNAGSLDNWRETYNSIGTKKESRRHTIKDVLVDILLEGKYHANTMPYHVSPLTALVAVHALVVHMWQRFQLIIAEKRHAVFGSMR
;
A
#
# COMPACT_ATOMS: atom_id res chain seq x y z
N MET A 1 -9.86 -31.83 -14.53
CA MET A 1 -9.78 -30.39 -14.21
C MET A 1 -10.65 -30.06 -12.99
N SER A 2 -10.32 -30.68 -11.84
CA SER A 2 -11.05 -30.47 -10.56
C SER A 2 -10.25 -29.59 -9.59
N GLY A 3 -8.91 -29.67 -9.64
CA GLY A 3 -8.03 -28.89 -8.78
C GLY A 3 -8.12 -27.38 -9.01
N ASP A 4 -8.39 -26.94 -10.25
CA ASP A 4 -8.47 -25.50 -10.57
C ASP A 4 -9.66 -24.82 -9.87
N ARG A 5 -10.77 -25.54 -9.65
CA ARG A 5 -11.94 -25.01 -8.93
C ARG A 5 -11.73 -24.95 -7.43
N GLU A 6 -11.13 -25.99 -6.86
CA GLU A 6 -10.81 -26.05 -5.44
C GLU A 6 -9.79 -24.98 -5.06
N LEU A 7 -8.75 -24.81 -5.89
CA LEU A 7 -7.75 -23.74 -5.73
C LEU A 7 -8.38 -22.35 -5.81
N VAL A 8 -9.33 -22.12 -6.73
CA VAL A 8 -10.02 -20.83 -6.85
C VAL A 8 -10.92 -20.56 -5.64
N ASP A 9 -11.67 -21.55 -5.16
CA ASP A 9 -12.55 -21.41 -3.99
C ASP A 9 -11.74 -21.15 -2.70
N ASP A 10 -10.63 -21.87 -2.50
CA ASP A 10 -9.73 -21.65 -1.37
C ASP A 10 -9.09 -20.25 -1.44
N THR A 11 -8.59 -19.86 -2.61
CA THR A 11 -8.05 -18.52 -2.84
C THR A 11 -9.09 -17.43 -2.58
N MET A 12 -10.36 -17.65 -2.97
CA MET A 12 -11.45 -16.72 -2.70
C MET A 12 -11.74 -16.59 -1.20
N ARG A 13 -11.75 -17.71 -0.46
CA ARG A 13 -11.96 -17.70 1.00
C ARG A 13 -10.84 -16.94 1.72
N ASP A 14 -9.59 -17.20 1.35
CA ASP A 14 -8.42 -16.55 1.95
C ASP A 14 -8.43 -15.05 1.65
N ASN A 15 -8.73 -14.66 0.41
CA ASN A 15 -8.91 -13.26 0.03
C ASN A 15 -10.03 -12.56 0.85
N GLY A 16 -11.12 -13.27 1.16
CA GLY A 16 -12.18 -12.75 2.02
C GLY A 16 -11.71 -12.48 3.45
N PHE A 17 -10.93 -13.39 4.03
CA PHE A 17 -10.31 -13.20 5.35
C PHE A 17 -9.34 -12.00 5.34
N TYR A 18 -8.47 -11.93 4.34
CA TYR A 18 -7.50 -10.84 4.22
C TYR A 18 -8.17 -9.48 4.05
N THR A 19 -9.29 -9.39 3.33
CA THR A 19 -10.05 -8.15 3.18
C THR A 19 -10.56 -7.60 4.52
N LEU A 20 -11.06 -8.48 5.41
CA LEU A 20 -11.52 -8.10 6.74
C LEU A 20 -10.36 -7.64 7.62
N VAL A 21 -9.24 -8.38 7.62
CA VAL A 21 -8.04 -8.02 8.37
C VAL A 21 -7.48 -6.68 7.88
N TYR A 22 -7.43 -6.49 6.56
CA TYR A 22 -6.97 -5.27 5.91
C TYR A 22 -7.81 -4.05 6.29
N SER A 23 -9.14 -4.18 6.24
CA SER A 23 -10.07 -3.12 6.64
C SER A 23 -9.88 -2.72 8.11
N LYS A 24 -9.75 -3.70 9.00
CA LYS A 24 -9.50 -3.46 10.43
C LYS A 24 -8.15 -2.78 10.65
N ALA A 25 -7.10 -3.23 9.98
CA ALA A 25 -5.78 -2.63 10.07
C ALA A 25 -5.78 -1.18 9.57
N ARG A 26 -6.48 -0.88 8.47
CA ARG A 26 -6.66 0.49 7.97
C ARG A 26 -7.36 1.38 8.98
N ALA A 27 -8.42 0.89 9.63
CA ALA A 27 -9.11 1.64 10.67
C ALA A 27 -8.20 1.94 11.89
N ALA A 28 -7.32 1.00 12.26
CA ALA A 28 -6.35 1.20 13.34
C ALA A 28 -5.31 2.28 13.00
N VAL A 29 -4.84 2.32 11.74
CA VAL A 29 -3.87 3.31 11.26
C VAL A 29 -4.50 4.69 11.03
N ALA A 30 -5.78 4.74 10.67
CA ALA A 30 -6.53 5.97 10.42
C ALA A 30 -6.97 6.73 11.69
N GLY A 31 -6.80 6.13 12.88
CA GLY A 31 -7.08 6.82 14.14
C GLY A 31 -6.17 8.05 14.35
N ASP A 32 -6.55 8.92 15.28
CA ASP A 32 -5.75 10.10 15.68
C ASP A 32 -4.40 9.65 16.26
N ALA A 33 -3.43 9.39 15.37
CA ALA A 33 -2.07 9.08 15.75
C ALA A 33 -1.47 10.34 16.39
N PRO A 34 -0.98 10.25 17.63
CA PRO A 34 -0.50 11.41 18.38
C PRO A 34 0.56 12.18 17.62
N ASP A 35 0.67 13.47 17.91
CA ASP A 35 1.75 14.30 17.39
C ASP A 35 3.11 13.68 17.71
N SER A 36 4.08 13.88 16.82
CA SER A 36 5.43 13.27 16.91
C SER A 36 6.08 13.45 18.27
N ASP A 37 5.82 14.57 18.92
CA ASP A 37 6.44 14.96 20.19
C ASP A 37 5.85 14.19 21.40
N THR A 38 4.72 13.51 21.19
CA THR A 38 4.01 12.71 22.21
C THR A 38 3.99 11.21 21.88
N MET A 39 4.68 10.79 20.82
CA MET A 39 4.68 9.40 20.35
C MET A 39 5.43 8.49 21.33
N ASP A 40 4.70 7.55 21.94
CA ASP A 40 5.28 6.47 22.73
C ASP A 40 5.80 5.34 21.82
N TRP A 41 6.89 4.69 22.22
CA TRP A 41 7.50 3.62 21.42
C TRP A 41 6.56 2.43 21.22
N ARG A 42 5.78 2.04 22.24
CA ARG A 42 4.87 0.89 22.12
C ARG A 42 3.75 1.19 21.14
N LEU A 43 3.18 2.38 21.24
CA LEU A 43 2.16 2.84 20.31
C LEU A 43 2.71 2.97 18.89
N TRP A 44 3.93 3.50 18.75
CA TRP A 44 4.59 3.57 17.45
C TRP A 44 4.81 2.20 16.83
N ILE A 45 5.32 1.23 17.61
CA ILE A 45 5.48 -0.15 17.15
C ILE A 45 4.14 -0.71 16.70
N GLU A 46 3.08 -0.55 17.49
CA GLU A 46 1.76 -1.07 17.15
C GLU A 46 1.23 -0.48 15.83
N LEU A 47 1.31 0.84 15.65
CA LEU A 47 0.90 1.51 14.42
C LEU A 47 1.75 1.10 13.22
N GLU A 48 3.07 1.01 13.39
CA GLU A 48 4.00 0.58 12.33
C GLU A 48 3.77 -0.90 11.97
N SER A 49 3.48 -1.76 12.95
CA SER A 49 3.07 -3.15 12.72
C SER A 49 1.80 -3.25 11.89
N TRP A 50 0.77 -2.46 12.22
CA TRP A 50 -0.47 -2.42 11.42
C TRP A 50 -0.21 -1.95 10.00
N LYS A 51 0.58 -0.89 9.80
CA LYS A 51 0.99 -0.46 8.46
C LYS A 51 1.68 -1.61 7.73
N ARG A 52 2.72 -2.22 8.31
CA ARG A 52 3.49 -3.29 7.66
C ARG A 52 2.63 -4.50 7.32
N LEU A 53 1.63 -4.84 8.14
CA LEU A 53 0.64 -5.87 7.84
C LEU A 53 -0.20 -5.53 6.60
N ILE A 54 -0.68 -4.29 6.48
CA ILE A 54 -1.42 -3.80 5.30
C ILE A 54 -0.54 -3.97 4.04
N GLY A 55 0.74 -3.58 4.12
CA GLY A 55 1.69 -3.77 3.03
C GLY A 55 1.89 -5.23 2.63
N GLY A 56 2.05 -6.12 3.62
CA GLY A 56 2.19 -7.55 3.40
C GLY A 56 0.98 -8.16 2.68
N ILE A 57 -0.23 -7.89 3.18
CA ILE A 57 -1.49 -8.36 2.57
C ILE A 57 -1.62 -7.84 1.13
N PHE A 58 -1.27 -6.57 0.89
CA PHE A 58 -1.34 -5.98 -0.44
C PHE A 58 -0.39 -6.67 -1.43
N ILE A 59 0.86 -6.93 -1.01
CA ILE A 59 1.86 -7.65 -1.82
C ILE A 59 1.37 -9.06 -2.12
N GLU A 60 0.93 -9.81 -1.11
CA GLU A 60 0.41 -11.16 -1.27
C GLU A 60 -0.78 -11.20 -2.25
N SER A 61 -1.75 -10.30 -2.08
CA SER A 61 -2.90 -10.19 -2.99
C SER A 61 -2.47 -9.87 -4.43
N THR A 62 -1.46 -9.01 -4.60
CA THR A 62 -0.92 -8.69 -5.93
C THR A 62 -0.22 -9.89 -6.56
N LEU A 63 0.53 -10.68 -5.77
CA LEU A 63 1.15 -11.91 -6.25
C LEU A 63 0.11 -12.94 -6.67
N THR A 64 -0.93 -13.15 -5.87
CA THR A 64 -2.07 -14.03 -6.19
C THR A 64 -2.77 -13.60 -7.49
N MET A 65 -3.00 -12.29 -7.67
CA MET A 65 -3.55 -11.72 -8.91
C MET A 65 -2.69 -12.11 -10.13
N VAL A 66 -1.36 -11.99 -10.02
CA VAL A 66 -0.44 -12.30 -11.13
C VAL A 66 -0.34 -13.81 -11.39
N ILE A 67 -0.23 -14.63 -10.34
CA ILE A 67 0.01 -16.08 -10.45
C ILE A 67 -1.23 -16.81 -10.98
N TYR A 68 -2.41 -16.45 -10.49
CA TYR A 68 -3.66 -17.14 -10.81
C TYR A 68 -4.51 -16.40 -11.85
N GLU A 69 -4.02 -15.28 -12.39
CA GLU A 69 -4.74 -14.42 -13.35
C GLU A 69 -6.15 -14.00 -12.88
N VAL A 70 -6.31 -13.85 -11.56
CA VAL A 70 -7.57 -13.42 -10.94
C VAL A 70 -7.62 -11.90 -10.82
N ASN A 71 -8.81 -11.37 -10.50
CA ASN A 71 -8.95 -9.95 -10.23
C ASN A 71 -8.18 -9.56 -8.95
N PRO A 72 -7.61 -8.36 -8.88
CA PRO A 72 -6.97 -7.86 -7.66
C PRO A 72 -7.97 -7.76 -6.53
N GLY A 73 -7.55 -8.13 -5.32
CA GLY A 73 -8.37 -8.00 -4.12
C GLY A 73 -8.49 -6.55 -3.61
N PHE A 74 -7.60 -5.67 -4.05
CA PHE A 74 -7.49 -4.29 -3.56
C PHE A 74 -7.27 -3.29 -4.69
N HIS A 75 -7.65 -2.03 -4.46
CA HIS A 75 -7.48 -0.92 -5.36
C HIS A 75 -6.20 -0.14 -5.07
N ALA A 76 -5.34 -0.01 -6.08
CA ALA A 76 -4.05 0.67 -5.98
C ALA A 76 -4.13 2.13 -5.43
N THR A 77 -5.23 2.84 -5.66
CA THR A 77 -5.35 4.27 -5.29
C THR A 77 -6.28 4.55 -4.09
N GLN A 78 -7.18 3.63 -3.75
CA GLN A 78 -8.12 3.81 -2.64
C GLN A 78 -7.66 3.07 -1.38
N ASP A 79 -6.97 1.94 -1.55
CA ASP A 79 -6.56 1.08 -0.43
C ASP A 79 -5.22 1.49 0.17
N LEU A 80 -4.38 2.16 -0.61
CA LEU A 80 -3.06 2.66 -0.19
C LEU A 80 -3.05 4.13 0.24
N ASP A 81 -4.23 4.65 0.60
CA ASP A 81 -4.36 5.94 1.30
C ASP A 81 -3.98 5.76 2.78
N ILE A 82 -2.72 5.38 3.02
CA ILE A 82 -2.11 5.13 4.32
C ILE A 82 -0.75 5.83 4.37
N PRO A 83 -0.28 6.25 5.56
CA PRO A 83 1.05 6.85 5.69
C PRO A 83 2.16 5.91 5.22
N VAL A 84 3.24 6.48 4.69
CA VAL A 84 4.44 5.72 4.30
C VAL A 84 5.05 4.94 5.49
N TYR A 85 5.79 3.88 5.19
CA TYR A 85 6.48 3.07 6.20
C TYR A 85 7.71 3.80 6.72
N SER A 86 7.99 3.62 8.00
CA SER A 86 9.25 4.05 8.56
C SER A 86 10.41 3.20 8.05
N ASP A 87 11.61 3.78 8.06
CA ASP A 87 12.81 3.09 7.63
C ASP A 87 13.13 1.85 8.45
N GLU A 88 13.76 0.88 7.80
CA GLU A 88 14.19 -0.36 8.42
C GLU A 88 15.14 -0.13 9.60
N ASN A 89 15.94 0.94 9.57
CA ASN A 89 16.81 1.28 10.69
C ASN A 89 16.01 1.61 11.96
N LEU A 90 14.88 2.32 11.81
CA LEU A 90 14.01 2.69 12.92
C LEU A 90 13.15 1.50 13.36
N TRP A 91 12.67 0.69 12.41
CA TRP A 91 11.92 -0.55 12.69
C TRP A 91 12.74 -1.60 13.43
N ASN A 92 14.01 -1.77 13.04
CA ASN A 92 14.90 -2.78 13.62
C ASN A 92 15.63 -2.27 14.88
N ALA A 93 15.20 -1.15 15.46
CA ALA A 93 15.77 -0.65 16.71
C ALA A 93 15.53 -1.65 17.85
N GLY A 94 16.63 -2.24 18.35
CA GLY A 94 16.57 -3.32 19.36
C GLY A 94 16.22 -2.89 20.78
N SER A 95 16.08 -1.59 21.05
CA SER A 95 15.76 -1.04 22.37
C SER A 95 15.03 0.31 22.28
N LEU A 96 14.38 0.72 23.37
CA LEU A 96 13.66 2.00 23.47
C LEU A 96 14.61 3.17 23.21
N ASP A 97 15.80 3.09 23.80
CA ASP A 97 16.79 4.15 23.73
C ASP A 97 17.32 4.29 22.31
N ASN A 98 17.63 3.18 21.63
CA ASN A 98 18.05 3.18 20.22
C ASN A 98 16.94 3.71 19.30
N TRP A 99 15.68 3.31 19.56
CA TRP A 99 14.53 3.82 18.81
C TRP A 99 14.39 5.32 18.99
N ARG A 100 14.45 5.81 20.23
CA ARG A 100 14.29 7.24 20.55
C ARG A 100 15.41 8.08 19.95
N GLU A 101 16.65 7.62 20.02
CA GLU A 101 17.80 8.28 19.39
C GLU A 101 17.58 8.41 17.87
N THR A 102 17.23 7.31 17.22
CA THR A 102 16.95 7.27 15.77
C THR A 102 15.74 8.14 15.41
N TYR A 103 14.64 8.01 16.15
CA TYR A 103 13.40 8.76 15.96
C TYR A 103 13.64 10.27 16.06
N ASN A 104 14.38 10.72 17.08
CA ASN A 104 14.72 12.13 17.25
C ASN A 104 15.66 12.64 16.15
N SER A 105 16.64 11.83 15.73
CA SER A 105 17.53 12.21 14.63
C SER A 105 16.77 12.44 13.32
N ILE A 106 15.71 11.67 13.07
CA ILE A 106 14.81 11.79 11.92
C ILE A 106 13.85 12.97 12.11
N GLY A 107 13.26 13.11 13.31
CA GLY A 107 12.27 14.14 13.65
C GLY A 107 12.79 15.58 13.61
N THR A 108 14.11 15.80 13.67
CA THR A 108 14.70 17.13 13.42
C THR A 108 14.60 17.59 11.96
N LYS A 109 14.32 16.67 11.02
CA LYS A 109 13.97 16.98 9.63
C LYS A 109 12.45 16.98 9.47
N LYS A 110 11.76 17.96 10.04
CA LYS A 110 10.30 18.12 9.89
C LYS A 110 9.92 18.29 8.42
N GLU A 111 9.55 17.20 7.75
CA GLU A 111 8.79 17.27 6.50
C GLU A 111 7.34 17.66 6.83
N SER A 112 6.89 18.78 6.28
CA SER A 112 5.63 19.44 6.62
C SER A 112 4.37 18.74 6.08
N ARG A 113 4.51 17.54 5.49
CA ARG A 113 3.40 16.79 4.93
C ARG A 113 3.55 15.30 5.24
N ARG A 114 2.54 14.72 5.89
CA ARG A 114 2.38 13.26 5.98
C ARG A 114 2.06 12.76 4.58
N HIS A 115 3.05 12.19 3.89
CA HIS A 115 2.85 11.56 2.60
C HIS A 115 2.22 10.17 2.76
N THR A 116 1.38 9.80 1.79
CA THR A 116 0.78 8.48 1.70
C THR A 116 1.47 7.64 0.63
N ILE A 117 1.32 6.32 0.69
CA ILE A 117 1.84 5.43 -0.36
C ILE A 117 1.19 5.74 -1.72
N LYS A 118 -0.08 6.16 -1.72
CA LYS A 118 -0.77 6.68 -2.90
C LYS A 118 -0.06 7.91 -3.50
N ASP A 119 0.41 8.85 -2.67
CA ASP A 119 1.16 10.01 -3.17
C ASP A 119 2.44 9.56 -3.88
N VAL A 120 3.16 8.60 -3.30
CA VAL A 120 4.36 7.98 -3.93
C VAL A 120 4.02 7.34 -5.27
N LEU A 121 2.91 6.59 -5.35
CA LEU A 121 2.45 5.99 -6.60
C LEU A 121 2.13 7.05 -7.66
N VAL A 122 1.45 8.13 -7.28
CA VAL A 122 1.13 9.26 -8.17
C VAL A 122 2.40 9.90 -8.71
N ASP A 123 3.41 10.10 -7.86
CA ASP A 123 4.70 10.67 -8.28
C ASP A 123 5.45 9.77 -9.26
N ILE A 124 5.43 8.44 -9.03
CA ILE A 124 5.99 7.45 -9.95
C ILE A 124 5.26 7.50 -11.31
N LEU A 125 3.93 7.54 -11.29
CA LEU A 125 3.11 7.54 -12.51
C LEU A 125 3.27 8.82 -13.34
N LEU A 126 3.55 9.95 -12.69
CA LEU A 126 3.56 11.27 -13.31
C LEU A 126 4.98 11.84 -13.52
N GLU A 127 6.02 11.00 -13.42
CA GLU A 127 7.43 11.38 -13.59
C GLU A 127 7.81 12.65 -12.81
N GLY A 128 7.31 12.80 -11.58
CA GLY A 128 7.58 13.97 -10.73
C GLY A 128 6.96 15.30 -11.20
N LYS A 129 6.12 15.31 -12.25
CA LYS A 129 5.49 16.54 -12.78
C LYS A 129 4.36 17.08 -11.90
N TYR A 130 3.75 16.23 -11.07
CA TYR A 130 2.63 16.62 -10.20
C TYR A 130 3.08 17.41 -8.96
N HIS A 131 4.36 17.29 -8.63
CA HIS A 131 4.95 17.72 -7.36
C HIS A 131 6.27 18.46 -7.58
N ALA A 132 6.43 19.11 -8.74
CA ALA A 132 7.61 19.93 -9.06
C ALA A 132 7.88 21.09 -8.07
N ASN A 133 6.91 21.41 -7.20
CA ASN A 133 7.01 22.41 -6.12
C ASN A 133 7.04 21.81 -4.70
N THR A 134 7.02 20.49 -4.53
CA THR A 134 7.15 19.87 -3.20
C THR A 134 8.60 19.59 -2.88
N MET A 135 8.97 19.79 -1.61
CA MET A 135 10.28 19.41 -1.09
C MET A 135 10.54 17.93 -1.40
N PRO A 136 11.78 17.54 -1.78
CA PRO A 136 12.13 16.14 -1.93
C PRO A 136 11.89 15.44 -0.60
N TYR A 137 11.11 14.35 -0.63
CA TYR A 137 10.77 13.57 0.54
C TYR A 137 11.41 12.19 0.53
N HIS A 138 11.65 11.64 1.71
CA HIS A 138 12.27 10.32 1.86
C HIS A 138 11.26 9.19 1.66
N VAL A 139 11.60 8.20 0.83
CA VAL A 139 10.79 6.99 0.62
C VAL A 139 11.57 5.79 1.10
N SER A 140 11.03 5.10 2.11
CA SER A 140 11.64 3.87 2.62
C SER A 140 11.58 2.74 1.58
N PRO A 141 12.54 1.79 1.60
CA PRO A 141 12.55 0.67 0.64
C PRO A 141 11.27 -0.16 0.64
N LEU A 142 10.67 -0.38 1.81
CA LEU A 142 9.39 -1.09 1.92
C LEU A 142 8.24 -0.29 1.27
N THR A 143 8.26 1.04 1.38
CA THR A 143 7.26 1.91 0.74
C THR A 143 7.38 1.82 -0.78
N ALA A 144 8.61 1.90 -1.29
CA ALA A 144 8.87 1.73 -2.71
C ALA A 144 8.41 0.35 -3.22
N LEU A 145 8.66 -0.72 -2.46
CA LEU A 145 8.23 -2.07 -2.81
C LEU A 145 6.71 -2.19 -2.93
N VAL A 146 5.96 -1.67 -1.95
CA VAL A 146 4.49 -1.67 -2.01
C VAL A 146 3.99 -0.78 -3.14
N ALA A 147 4.60 0.37 -3.38
CA ALA A 147 4.25 1.27 -4.49
C ALA A 147 4.45 0.60 -5.87
N VAL A 148 5.50 -0.21 -6.04
CA VAL A 148 5.70 -1.00 -7.28
C VAL A 148 4.60 -2.05 -7.45
N HIS A 149 4.18 -2.74 -6.39
CA HIS A 149 3.04 -3.66 -6.47
C HIS A 149 1.75 -2.91 -6.80
N ALA A 150 1.57 -1.71 -6.24
CA ALA A 150 0.44 -0.85 -6.55
C ALA A 150 0.43 -0.43 -8.03
N LEU A 151 1.61 -0.15 -8.60
CA LEU A 151 1.77 0.12 -10.02
C LEU A 151 1.33 -1.09 -10.88
N VAL A 152 1.71 -2.30 -10.48
CA VAL A 152 1.27 -3.54 -11.17
C VAL A 152 -0.25 -3.67 -11.16
N VAL A 153 -0.89 -3.51 -9.99
CA VAL A 153 -2.36 -3.52 -9.87
C VAL A 153 -2.99 -2.40 -10.70
N HIS A 154 -2.42 -1.20 -10.69
CA HIS A 154 -2.91 -0.07 -11.47
C HIS A 154 -2.86 -0.34 -12.97
N MET A 155 -1.75 -0.88 -13.47
CA MET A 155 -1.60 -1.26 -14.88
C MET A 155 -2.66 -2.30 -15.27
N TRP A 156 -2.83 -3.35 -14.47
CA TRP A 156 -3.85 -4.37 -14.70
C TRP A 156 -5.25 -3.74 -14.79
N GLN A 157 -5.62 -2.87 -13.84
CA GLN A 157 -6.93 -2.20 -13.82
C GLN A 157 -7.15 -1.35 -15.08
N ARG A 158 -6.12 -0.65 -15.56
CA ARG A 158 -6.17 0.13 -16.80
C ARG A 158 -6.35 -0.76 -18.03
N PHE A 159 -5.64 -1.89 -18.11
CA PHE A 159 -5.79 -2.83 -19.22
C PHE A 159 -7.21 -3.40 -19.31
N GLN A 160 -7.83 -3.74 -18.18
CA GLN A 160 -9.22 -4.24 -18.19
C GLN A 160 -10.22 -3.20 -18.69
N LEU A 161 -10.05 -1.92 -18.33
CA LEU A 161 -10.88 -0.84 -18.85
C LEU A 161 -10.79 -0.71 -20.39
N ILE A 162 -9.57 -0.78 -20.93
CA ILE A 162 -9.33 -0.71 -22.38
C ILE A 162 -10.00 -1.90 -23.10
N ILE A 163 -9.89 -3.10 -22.53
CA ILE A 163 -10.53 -4.31 -23.07
C ILE A 163 -12.05 -4.17 -23.05
N ALA A 164 -12.61 -3.68 -21.95
CA ALA A 164 -14.05 -3.47 -21.81
C ALA A 164 -14.60 -2.44 -22.81
N GLU A 165 -13.90 -1.32 -22.99
CA GLU A 165 -14.26 -0.27 -23.96
C GLU A 165 -14.26 -0.81 -25.40
N LYS A 166 -13.23 -1.56 -25.79
CA LYS A 166 -13.17 -2.20 -27.12
C LYS A 166 -14.32 -3.17 -27.34
N ARG A 167 -14.69 -3.97 -26.32
CA ARG A 167 -15.85 -4.87 -26.41
C ARG A 167 -17.15 -4.08 -26.62
N HIS A 168 -17.36 -2.99 -25.87
CA HIS A 168 -18.53 -2.13 -26.05
C HIS A 168 -18.61 -1.50 -27.44
N ALA A 169 -17.49 -1.03 -28.01
CA ALA A 169 -17.46 -0.46 -29.35
C ALA A 169 -17.83 -1.48 -30.44
N VAL A 170 -17.37 -2.74 -30.31
CA VAL A 170 -17.69 -3.82 -31.25
C VAL A 170 -19.17 -4.20 -31.18
N PHE A 171 -19.74 -4.33 -29.98
CA PHE A 171 -21.17 -4.67 -29.82
C PHE A 171 -22.11 -3.50 -30.10
N GLY A 172 -21.67 -2.26 -29.93
CA GLY A 172 -22.42 -1.05 -30.28
C GLY A 172 -22.50 -0.76 -31.79
N SER A 173 -21.51 -1.23 -32.57
CA SER A 173 -21.46 -1.11 -34.04
C SER A 173 -22.33 -2.14 -34.76
N MET A 174 -22.79 -3.19 -34.05
CA MET A 174 -23.67 -4.24 -34.58
C MET A 174 -25.17 -3.95 -34.38
N ARG A 175 -25.55 -2.73 -33.99
CA ARG A 175 -26.95 -2.29 -33.86
C ARG A 175 -27.29 -1.19 -34.84
#